data_AF-A0A920E3C9-F1
#
_entry.id   AF-A0A920E3C9-F1
#
_cell.length_a   1.000
_cell.length_b   1.000
_cell.length_c   1.000
_cell.angle_alpha   90.00
_cell.angle_beta   90.00
_cell.angle_gamma   90.00
#
_symmetry.space_group_name_H-M   'P 1'
#
loop_
_entity.id
_entity.type
_entity.pdbx_description
1 polymer ?
#
loop_
_entity_poly.entity_id
_entity_poly.type
_entity_poly.pdbx_seq_one_letter_code
_entity_poly.pdbx_strand_id
1 'polypeptide(L)'
;MQLVRDRILQWLAADPDLAPRDVLVMTPQIERYAPLLSSVFNDTAAIGVDLPWRLTDRSQQSSPGLSMAMFTLLELAATRLTATGLERLLANPALQGQQGLTPEEAVLITQTLQRSGFRWGLDARERGGDEVHSLRWCLDRWLLGLVLPVEPGLAPAGAAPFQQELDPDRLVRWWTLLDRLARMLDRLATAPAVP
;
A
#
# COMPACT_ATOMS: atom_id res chain seq x y z
N MET A 1 -9.46 23.78 17.63
CA MET A 1 -8.78 24.15 16.37
C MET A 1 -9.46 25.32 15.67
N GLN A 2 -10.79 25.30 15.46
CA GLN A 2 -11.52 26.45 14.89
C GLN A 2 -11.27 27.76 15.67
N LEU A 3 -11.36 27.74 17.01
CA LEU A 3 -11.05 28.92 17.84
C LEU A 3 -9.62 29.48 17.62
N VAL A 4 -8.64 28.61 17.39
CA VAL A 4 -7.24 29.02 17.14
C VAL A 4 -7.15 29.72 15.78
N ARG A 5 -7.74 29.12 14.75
CA ARG A 5 -7.85 29.72 13.40
C ARG A 5 -8.53 31.08 13.46
N ASP A 6 -9.70 31.17 14.11
CA ASP A 6 -10.47 32.41 14.17
C ASP A 6 -9.70 33.51 14.90
N ARG A 7 -8.93 33.15 15.94
CA ARG A 7 -8.04 34.08 16.63
C ARG A 7 -6.89 34.55 15.76
N ILE A 8 -6.28 33.67 14.97
CA ILE A 8 -5.22 34.04 14.01
C ILE A 8 -5.77 35.01 12.97
N LEU A 9 -6.95 34.75 12.41
CA LEU A 9 -7.59 35.64 11.44
C LEU A 9 -7.89 37.02 12.04
N GLN A 10 -8.35 37.07 13.30
CA GLN A 10 -8.55 38.34 14.01
C GLN A 10 -7.25 39.12 14.18
N TRP A 11 -6.13 38.45 14.47
CA TRP A 11 -4.82 39.12 14.59
C TRP A 11 -4.33 39.65 13.24
N LEU A 12 -4.41 38.84 12.19
CA LEU A 12 -4.03 39.25 10.83
C LEU A 12 -4.90 40.39 10.30
N ALA A 13 -6.17 40.47 10.70
CA ALA A 13 -7.06 41.57 10.33
C ALA A 13 -6.80 42.86 11.14
N ALA A 14 -6.31 42.73 12.37
CA ALA A 14 -6.06 43.86 13.27
C ALA A 14 -4.70 44.53 13.04
N ASP A 15 -3.70 43.77 12.58
CA ASP A 15 -2.33 44.24 12.37
C ASP A 15 -1.87 43.97 10.92
N PRO A 16 -1.76 45.03 10.08
CA PRO A 16 -1.34 44.89 8.68
C PRO A 16 0.13 44.45 8.50
N ASP A 17 0.99 44.64 9.50
CA ASP A 17 2.40 44.27 9.43
C ASP A 17 2.64 42.79 9.80
N LEU A 18 1.64 42.14 10.40
CA LEU A 18 1.69 40.73 10.78
C LEU A 18 1.37 39.83 9.58
N ALA A 19 2.31 38.99 9.15
CA ALA A 19 2.10 38.02 8.08
C ALA A 19 1.89 36.60 8.63
N PRO A 20 1.21 35.69 7.88
CA PRO A 20 1.01 34.30 8.31
C PRO A 20 2.30 33.55 8.67
N ARG A 21 3.42 33.88 8.03
CA ARG A 21 4.75 33.30 8.31
C ARG A 21 5.30 33.66 9.70
N ASP A 22 4.77 34.70 10.33
CA ASP A 22 5.19 35.18 11.65
C ASP A 22 4.45 34.48 12.79
N VAL A 23 3.48 33.60 12.47
CA VAL A 23 2.65 32.87 13.42
C VAL A 23 3.10 31.42 13.54
N LEU A 24 3.53 31.02 14.74
CA LEU A 24 3.86 29.62 15.07
C LEU A 24 2.84 29.06 16.08
N VAL A 25 2.23 27.92 15.73
CA VAL A 25 1.35 27.17 16.63
C VAL A 25 2.06 25.89 17.07
N MET A 26 2.42 25.81 18.34
CA MET A 26 3.04 24.61 18.93
C MET A 26 2.01 23.81 19.72
N THR A 27 2.05 22.48 19.59
CA THR A 27 1.21 21.56 20.36
C THR A 27 2.00 20.31 20.72
N PRO A 28 1.87 19.78 21.95
CA PRO A 28 2.63 18.61 22.40
C PRO A 28 2.18 17.27 21.80
N GLN A 29 1.06 17.25 21.07
CA GLN A 29 0.48 16.02 20.48
C GLN A 29 0.00 16.28 19.05
N ILE A 30 0.93 16.61 18.16
CA ILE A 30 0.58 17.03 16.80
C ILE A 30 -0.13 15.92 16.01
N GLU A 31 0.23 14.66 16.25
CA GLU A 31 -0.31 13.47 15.60
C GLU A 31 -1.82 13.33 15.79
N ARG A 32 -2.32 13.69 16.99
CA ARG A 32 -3.74 13.60 17.34
C ARG A 32 -4.59 14.60 16.56
N TYR A 33 -4.03 15.76 16.23
CA TYR A 33 -4.77 16.85 15.61
C TYR A 33 -4.50 17.01 14.12
N ALA A 34 -3.41 16.42 13.61
CA ALA A 34 -3.02 16.49 12.20
C ALA A 34 -4.14 16.16 11.19
N PRO A 35 -5.06 15.19 11.43
CA PRO A 35 -6.17 14.92 10.51
C PRO A 35 -7.24 16.03 10.49
N LEU A 36 -7.40 16.76 11.60
CA LEU A 36 -8.41 17.81 11.77
C LEU A 36 -7.91 19.18 11.29
N LEU A 37 -6.60 19.39 11.21
CA LEU A 37 -6.04 20.68 10.79
C LEU A 37 -6.41 21.00 9.33
N SER A 38 -6.33 20.03 8.42
CA SER A 38 -6.66 20.29 7.01
C SER A 38 -8.12 20.66 6.79
N SER A 39 -9.06 20.05 7.51
CA SER A 39 -10.49 20.42 7.37
C SER A 39 -10.81 21.78 7.96
N VAL A 40 -10.10 22.20 9.02
CA VAL A 40 -10.37 23.49 9.67
C VAL A 40 -9.68 24.66 8.97
N PHE A 41 -8.43 24.47 8.51
CA PHE A 41 -7.62 25.53 7.91
C PHE A 41 -7.77 25.66 6.39
N ASN A 42 -8.25 24.62 5.68
CA ASN A 42 -8.56 24.72 4.24
C ASN A 42 -10.04 25.01 3.95
N ASP A 43 -10.86 25.29 4.97
CA ASP A 43 -12.27 25.62 4.79
C ASP A 43 -12.44 27.08 4.33
N THR A 44 -12.07 27.35 3.08
CA THR A 44 -12.12 28.69 2.48
C THR A 44 -13.55 29.26 2.44
N ALA A 45 -14.58 28.40 2.39
CA ALA A 45 -15.98 28.80 2.44
C ALA A 45 -16.36 29.38 3.82
N ALA A 46 -15.83 28.81 4.91
CA ALA A 46 -16.04 29.35 6.25
C ALA A 46 -15.09 30.51 6.61
N ILE A 47 -13.90 30.56 6.00
CA ILE A 47 -12.85 31.53 6.32
C ILE A 47 -13.01 32.83 5.52
N GLY A 48 -13.49 32.76 4.28
CA GLY A 48 -13.64 33.91 3.38
C GLY A 48 -12.32 34.46 2.81
N VAL A 49 -11.17 33.92 3.24
CA VAL A 49 -9.83 34.25 2.75
C VAL A 49 -8.97 32.98 2.69
N ASP A 50 -7.94 32.99 1.84
CA ASP A 50 -6.96 31.91 1.79
C ASP A 50 -5.91 32.12 2.89
N LEU A 51 -5.79 31.16 3.81
CA LEU A 51 -4.84 31.21 4.94
C LEU A 51 -3.74 30.17 4.70
N PRO A 52 -2.55 30.55 4.19
CA PRO A 52 -1.49 29.59 3.93
C PRO A 52 -0.92 29.05 5.25
N TRP A 53 -0.84 27.73 5.36
CA TRP A 53 -0.29 27.06 6.55
C TRP A 53 0.52 25.83 6.15
N ARG A 54 1.42 25.41 7.03
CA ARG A 54 2.22 24.19 6.85
C ARG A 54 2.33 23.44 8.16
N LEU A 55 2.07 22.14 8.11
CA LEU A 55 2.33 21.24 9.23
C LEU A 55 3.81 20.82 9.20
N THR A 56 4.59 21.31 10.16
CA THR A 56 5.94 20.82 10.45
C THR A 56 5.82 19.65 11.43
N ASP A 57 6.75 18.69 11.38
CA ASP A 57 6.81 17.53 12.30
C ASP A 57 5.82 16.37 12.06
N ARG A 58 5.26 16.23 10.85
CA ARG A 58 4.77 14.88 10.49
C ARG A 58 5.98 13.96 10.40
N SER A 59 6.12 13.06 11.36
CA SER A 59 6.93 11.86 11.15
C SER A 59 6.54 11.29 9.78
N GLN A 60 7.52 11.04 8.91
CA GLN A 60 7.29 10.47 7.57
C GLN A 60 6.51 9.14 7.61
N GLN A 61 6.32 8.58 8.81
CA GLN A 61 5.53 7.40 9.12
C GLN A 61 4.01 7.63 9.08
N SER A 62 3.51 8.87 9.21
CA SER A 62 2.06 9.14 9.31
C SER A 62 1.35 9.35 7.96
N SER A 63 2.07 9.25 6.84
CA SER A 63 1.50 9.22 5.49
C SER A 63 1.85 7.89 4.85
N PRO A 64 0.93 7.19 4.17
CA PRO A 64 1.22 5.93 3.49
C PRO A 64 2.19 6.21 2.32
N GLY A 65 3.48 6.19 2.64
CA GLY A 65 4.58 6.45 1.73
C GLY A 65 5.53 5.25 1.63
N LEU A 66 6.70 5.47 1.01
CA LEU A 66 7.69 4.42 0.76
C LEU A 66 8.19 3.75 2.04
N SER A 67 8.38 4.51 3.12
CA SER A 67 8.82 3.98 4.42
C SER A 67 7.83 2.96 4.98
N MET A 68 6.52 3.24 4.90
CA MET A 68 5.48 2.31 5.37
C MET A 68 5.43 1.03 4.51
N ALA A 69 5.59 1.17 3.19
CA ALA A 69 5.69 0.01 2.30
C ALA A 69 6.92 -0.85 2.67
N MET A 70 8.06 -0.22 2.96
CA MET A 70 9.27 -0.92 3.39
C MET A 70 9.08 -1.63 4.73
N PHE A 71 8.47 -0.99 5.73
CA PHE A 71 8.16 -1.65 7.00
C PHE A 71 7.22 -2.85 6.81
N THR A 72 6.21 -2.72 5.95
CA THR A 72 5.30 -3.82 5.62
C THR A 72 6.06 -4.98 4.94
N LEU A 73 6.99 -4.69 4.02
CA LEU A 73 7.84 -5.72 3.40
C LEU A 73 8.70 -6.45 4.43
N LEU A 74 9.34 -5.71 5.32
CA LEU A 74 10.19 -6.28 6.38
C LEU A 74 9.38 -7.13 7.35
N GLU A 75 8.19 -6.66 7.75
CA GLU A 75 7.24 -7.42 8.59
C GLU A 75 6.86 -8.75 7.94
N LEU A 76 6.49 -8.72 6.65
CA LEU A 76 6.10 -9.92 5.90
C LEU A 76 7.27 -10.88 5.68
N ALA A 77 8.47 -10.36 5.43
CA ALA A 77 9.67 -11.17 5.25
C ALA A 77 10.14 -11.82 6.56
N ALA A 78 10.01 -11.12 7.69
CA ALA A 78 10.43 -11.63 9.00
C ALA A 78 9.44 -12.65 9.59
N THR A 79 8.18 -12.61 9.18
CA THR A 79 7.13 -13.50 9.69
C THR A 79 6.70 -14.51 8.64
N ARG A 80 5.72 -14.12 7.82
CA ARG A 80 5.20 -14.88 6.68
C ARG A 80 4.34 -13.98 5.81
N LEU A 81 4.20 -14.34 4.54
CA LEU A 81 3.25 -13.66 3.67
C LEU A 81 1.80 -14.00 4.08
N THR A 82 0.96 -12.97 4.19
CA THR A 82 -0.49 -13.11 4.42
C THR A 82 -1.26 -12.36 3.34
N ALA A 83 -2.50 -12.79 3.07
CA ALA A 83 -3.38 -12.09 2.12
C ALA A 83 -3.59 -10.62 2.51
N THR A 84 -3.89 -10.36 3.78
CA THR A 84 -4.06 -9.00 4.31
C THR A 84 -2.78 -8.18 4.23
N GLY A 85 -1.62 -8.80 4.44
CA GLY A 85 -0.32 -8.15 4.27
C GLY A 85 -0.04 -7.74 2.83
N LEU A 86 -0.33 -8.64 1.88
CA LEU A 86 -0.21 -8.37 0.45
C LEU A 86 -1.18 -7.27 0.01
N GLU A 87 -2.44 -7.32 0.46
CA GLU A 87 -3.44 -6.29 0.22
C GLU A 87 -2.97 -4.93 0.73
N ARG A 88 -2.45 -4.85 1.97
CA ARG A 88 -1.90 -3.62 2.56
C ARG A 88 -0.75 -3.05 1.73
N LEU A 89 0.10 -3.92 1.21
CA LEU A 89 1.24 -3.54 0.39
C LEU A 89 0.79 -2.98 -0.98
N LEU A 90 -0.14 -3.66 -1.65
CA LEU A 90 -0.70 -3.23 -2.93
C LEU A 90 -1.58 -1.97 -2.81
N ALA A 91 -2.15 -1.72 -1.62
CA ALA A 91 -2.91 -0.52 -1.30
C ALA A 91 -2.03 0.71 -0.98
N ASN A 92 -0.71 0.56 -0.88
CA ASN A 92 0.19 1.68 -0.57
C ASN A 92 0.29 2.64 -1.77
N PRO A 93 -0.05 3.94 -1.63
CA PRO A 93 -0.02 4.90 -2.74
C PRO A 93 1.36 5.10 -3.37
N ALA A 94 2.44 5.01 -2.59
CA ALA A 94 3.79 5.12 -3.14
C ALA A 94 4.16 3.90 -4.00
N LEU A 95 3.73 2.70 -3.59
CA LEU A 95 3.90 1.50 -4.40
C LEU A 95 3.05 1.58 -5.67
N GLN A 96 1.80 1.99 -5.55
CA GLN A 96 0.89 2.20 -6.68
C GLN A 96 1.48 3.16 -7.72
N GLY A 97 1.96 4.32 -7.28
CA GLY A 97 2.62 5.30 -8.15
C GLY A 97 3.88 4.75 -8.83
N GLN A 98 4.71 3.99 -8.11
CA GLN A 98 5.93 3.39 -8.66
C GLN A 98 5.66 2.25 -9.65
N GLN A 99 4.55 1.53 -9.49
CA GLN A 99 4.19 0.39 -10.35
C GLN A 99 3.16 0.75 -11.43
N GLY A 100 2.69 2.00 -11.47
CA GLY A 100 1.60 2.42 -12.37
C GLY A 100 0.30 1.65 -12.12
N LEU A 101 0.04 1.27 -10.87
CA LEU A 101 -1.09 0.45 -10.46
C LEU A 101 -2.20 1.34 -9.91
N THR A 102 -3.42 1.24 -10.42
CA THR A 102 -4.55 1.95 -9.82
C THR A 102 -5.06 1.25 -8.56
N PRO A 103 -5.77 1.95 -7.65
CA PRO A 103 -6.41 1.32 -6.49
C PRO A 103 -7.37 0.17 -6.88
N GLU A 104 -8.10 0.33 -7.97
CA GLU A 104 -9.02 -0.68 -8.50
C GLU A 104 -8.25 -1.90 -9.01
N GLU A 105 -7.13 -1.69 -9.71
CA GLU A 105 -6.27 -2.79 -10.15
C GLU A 105 -5.65 -3.55 -8.98
N ALA A 106 -5.24 -2.86 -7.91
CA ALA A 106 -4.73 -3.49 -6.70
C ALA A 106 -5.78 -4.44 -6.08
N VAL A 107 -7.05 -4.01 -6.03
CA VAL A 107 -8.16 -4.84 -5.55
C VAL A 107 -8.43 -6.01 -6.51
N LEU A 108 -8.38 -5.79 -7.82
CA LEU A 108 -8.57 -6.86 -8.80
C LEU A 108 -7.47 -7.93 -8.73
N ILE A 109 -6.22 -7.54 -8.47
CA ILE A 109 -5.12 -8.48 -8.26
C ILE A 109 -5.45 -9.41 -7.09
N THR A 110 -5.86 -8.85 -5.94
CA THR A 110 -6.08 -9.63 -4.72
C THR A 110 -7.31 -10.53 -4.86
N GLN A 111 -8.39 -10.04 -5.47
CA GLN A 111 -9.56 -10.85 -5.81
C GLN A 111 -9.22 -11.99 -6.78
N THR A 112 -8.37 -11.74 -7.77
CA THR A 112 -7.94 -12.77 -8.72
C THR A 112 -7.07 -13.81 -8.04
N LEU A 113 -6.17 -13.41 -7.14
CA LEU A 113 -5.40 -14.34 -6.33
C LEU A 113 -6.31 -15.23 -5.50
N GLN A 114 -7.30 -14.66 -4.80
CA GLN A 114 -8.28 -15.43 -4.03
C GLN A 114 -9.07 -16.42 -4.89
N ARG A 115 -9.55 -16.01 -6.07
CA ARG A 115 -10.24 -16.90 -7.03
C ARG A 115 -9.34 -18.01 -7.56
N SER A 116 -8.05 -17.71 -7.79
CA SER A 116 -7.06 -18.69 -8.21
C SER A 116 -6.62 -19.65 -7.09
N GLY A 117 -7.08 -19.41 -5.86
CA GLY A 117 -6.88 -20.29 -4.72
C GLY A 117 -5.83 -19.82 -3.73
N PHE A 118 -5.38 -18.56 -3.75
CA PHE A 118 -4.38 -18.08 -2.79
C PHE A 118 -4.96 -18.04 -1.37
N ARG A 119 -4.26 -18.64 -0.41
CA ARG A 119 -4.72 -18.72 0.99
C ARG A 119 -3.65 -18.36 2.01
N TRP A 120 -2.39 -18.67 1.74
CA TRP A 120 -1.34 -18.54 2.75
C TRP A 120 0.03 -18.43 2.07
N GLY A 121 0.96 -17.72 2.69
CA GLY A 121 2.40 -17.85 2.47
C GLY A 121 2.97 -17.59 1.09
N LEU A 122 4.29 -17.48 1.06
CA LEU A 122 5.04 -17.27 -0.17
C LEU A 122 5.14 -18.55 -1.00
N ASP A 123 5.58 -19.64 -0.36
CA ASP A 123 5.85 -20.93 -0.98
C ASP A 123 5.84 -22.09 0.04
N ALA A 124 6.17 -23.29 -0.45
CA ALA A 124 6.16 -24.55 0.29
C ALA A 124 6.96 -24.54 1.61
N ARG A 125 8.00 -23.70 1.74
CA ARG A 125 8.85 -23.66 2.95
C ARG A 125 8.07 -23.24 4.18
N GLU A 126 7.03 -22.43 4.02
CA GLU A 126 6.19 -21.96 5.12
C GLU A 126 5.18 -23.02 5.59
N ARG A 127 5.05 -24.15 4.88
CA ARG A 127 4.09 -25.23 5.22
C ARG A 127 4.69 -26.63 5.05
N GLY A 128 5.96 -26.79 5.41
CA GLY A 128 6.59 -28.12 5.48
C GLY A 128 6.64 -28.86 4.13
N GLY A 129 6.70 -28.13 3.02
CA GLY A 129 6.81 -28.70 1.67
C GLY A 129 5.51 -28.75 0.86
N ASP A 130 4.37 -28.41 1.44
CA ASP A 130 3.11 -28.26 0.70
C ASP A 130 3.05 -26.90 0.01
N GLU A 131 3.05 -26.85 -1.32
CA GLU A 131 3.01 -25.61 -2.09
C GLU A 131 1.56 -25.12 -2.38
N VAL A 132 0.55 -25.97 -2.18
CA VAL A 132 -0.81 -25.72 -2.65
C VAL A 132 -1.44 -24.54 -1.90
N HIS A 133 -2.05 -23.62 -2.66
CA HIS A 133 -2.60 -22.35 -2.18
C HIS A 133 -1.58 -21.29 -1.74
N SER A 134 -0.29 -21.50 -2.01
CA SER A 134 0.74 -20.46 -1.85
C SER A 134 0.69 -19.41 -2.96
N LEU A 135 1.37 -18.26 -2.75
CA LEU A 135 1.46 -17.24 -3.79
C LEU A 135 2.15 -17.79 -5.04
N ARG A 136 3.30 -18.48 -4.91
CA ARG A 136 4.01 -19.05 -6.07
C ARG A 136 3.17 -20.05 -6.84
N TRP A 137 2.47 -20.94 -6.13
CA TRP A 137 1.53 -21.88 -6.75
C TRP A 137 0.44 -21.17 -7.56
N CYS A 138 -0.15 -20.10 -7.02
CA CYS A 138 -1.16 -19.32 -7.74
C CYS A 138 -0.58 -18.63 -8.99
N LEU A 139 0.65 -18.11 -8.90
CA LEU A 139 1.34 -17.50 -10.04
C LEU A 139 1.63 -18.51 -11.15
N ASP A 140 2.01 -19.74 -10.81
CA ASP A 140 2.19 -20.82 -11.79
C ASP A 140 0.88 -21.14 -12.51
N ARG A 141 -0.22 -21.22 -11.77
CA ARG A 141 -1.56 -21.44 -12.35
C ARG A 141 -1.95 -20.35 -13.34
N TRP A 142 -1.59 -19.10 -13.07
CA TRP A 142 -1.84 -17.98 -13.99
C TRP A 142 -1.05 -18.14 -15.30
N LEU A 143 0.25 -18.47 -15.21
CA LEU A 143 1.07 -18.72 -16.40
C LEU A 143 0.58 -19.92 -17.20
N LEU A 144 0.24 -21.02 -16.52
CA LEU A 144 -0.31 -22.21 -17.16
C LEU A 144 -1.63 -21.89 -17.87
N GLY A 145 -2.46 -21.02 -17.31
CA GLY A 145 -3.69 -20.55 -17.94
C GLY A 145 -3.51 -19.71 -19.21
N LEU A 146 -2.30 -19.22 -19.50
CA LEU A 146 -1.98 -18.57 -20.78
C LEU A 146 -1.71 -19.57 -21.90
N VAL A 147 -1.24 -20.77 -21.56
CA VAL A 147 -0.68 -21.74 -22.52
C VAL A 147 -1.54 -22.99 -22.66
N LEU A 148 -2.23 -23.39 -21.58
CA LEU A 148 -2.97 -24.64 -21.49
C LEU A 148 -4.47 -24.40 -21.31
N PRO A 149 -5.31 -25.29 -21.85
CA PRO A 149 -6.75 -25.22 -21.62
C PRO A 149 -7.11 -25.55 -20.16
N VAL A 150 -8.25 -25.03 -19.69
CA VAL A 150 -8.77 -25.34 -18.35
C VAL A 150 -9.67 -26.57 -18.43
N GLU A 151 -9.08 -27.75 -18.21
CA GLU A 151 -9.78 -29.04 -18.30
C GLU A 151 -9.69 -29.85 -16.99
N PRO A 152 -10.75 -30.57 -16.58
CA PRO A 152 -10.69 -31.46 -15.43
C PRO A 152 -9.57 -32.49 -15.56
N GLY A 153 -8.72 -32.58 -14.54
CA GLY A 153 -7.59 -33.53 -14.49
C GLY A 153 -6.27 -33.00 -15.08
N LEU A 154 -6.27 -31.86 -15.77
CA LEU A 154 -5.03 -31.24 -16.26
C LEU A 154 -4.38 -30.40 -15.15
N ALA A 155 -3.35 -30.95 -14.51
CA ALA A 155 -2.60 -30.29 -13.44
C ALA A 155 -1.09 -30.59 -13.51
N PRO A 156 -0.38 -30.02 -14.51
CA PRO A 156 1.08 -30.19 -14.60
C PRO A 156 1.75 -29.71 -13.31
N ALA A 157 2.68 -30.53 -12.80
CA ALA A 157 3.36 -30.28 -11.52
C ALA A 157 2.43 -29.99 -10.33
N GLY A 158 1.18 -30.49 -10.34
CA GLY A 158 0.21 -30.25 -9.26
C GLY A 158 -0.47 -28.88 -9.29
N ALA A 159 -0.31 -28.10 -10.36
CA ALA A 159 -0.96 -26.81 -10.57
C ALA A 159 -1.91 -26.88 -11.78
N ALA A 160 -3.22 -26.81 -11.55
CA ALA A 160 -4.19 -26.74 -12.64
C ALA A 160 -4.23 -25.32 -13.26
N PRO A 161 -4.29 -25.17 -14.59
CA PRO A 161 -4.38 -23.87 -15.25
C PRO A 161 -5.52 -23.00 -14.70
N PHE A 162 -5.29 -21.70 -14.55
CA PHE A 162 -6.30 -20.71 -14.18
C PHE A 162 -6.35 -19.60 -15.23
N GLN A 163 -7.46 -19.52 -15.94
CA GLN A 163 -7.69 -18.55 -17.00
C GLN A 163 -9.09 -17.95 -16.78
N GLN A 164 -9.18 -16.86 -16.02
CA GLN A 164 -10.46 -16.20 -15.77
C GLN A 164 -10.38 -14.74 -16.22
N GLU A 165 -11.08 -14.40 -17.32
CA GLU A 165 -11.41 -13.05 -17.81
C GLU A 165 -10.32 -11.97 -17.67
N LEU A 166 -9.06 -12.35 -17.90
CA LEU A 166 -7.94 -11.44 -17.89
C LEU A 166 -7.27 -11.46 -19.25
N ASP A 167 -7.21 -10.29 -19.87
CA ASP A 167 -6.40 -10.04 -21.05
C ASP A 167 -4.92 -10.42 -20.78
N PRO A 168 -4.22 -11.10 -21.71
CA PRO A 168 -2.86 -11.59 -21.49
C PRO A 168 -1.87 -10.52 -21.01
N ASP A 169 -1.94 -9.31 -21.57
CA ASP A 169 -1.01 -8.23 -21.22
C ASP A 169 -1.17 -7.80 -19.76
N ARG A 170 -2.42 -7.73 -19.29
CA ARG A 170 -2.73 -7.42 -17.89
C ARG A 170 -2.21 -8.51 -16.96
N LEU A 171 -2.41 -9.78 -17.30
CA LEU A 171 -1.94 -10.91 -16.50
C LEU A 171 -0.41 -10.92 -16.40
N VAL A 172 0.31 -10.72 -17.51
CA VAL A 172 1.78 -10.65 -17.51
C VAL A 172 2.29 -9.53 -16.63
N ARG A 173 1.66 -8.34 -16.67
CA ARG A 173 2.05 -7.21 -15.83
C ARG A 173 1.85 -7.52 -14.34
N TRP A 174 0.70 -8.06 -13.97
CA TRP A 174 0.40 -8.42 -12.58
C TRP A 174 1.30 -9.55 -12.06
N TRP A 175 1.52 -10.57 -12.88
CA TRP A 175 2.42 -11.66 -12.57
C TRP A 175 3.84 -11.13 -12.30
N THR A 176 4.35 -10.26 -13.18
CA THR A 176 5.70 -9.67 -13.04
C THR A 176 5.84 -8.87 -11.75
N LEU A 177 4.80 -8.11 -11.38
CA LEU A 177 4.77 -7.37 -10.12
C LEU A 177 4.83 -8.33 -8.91
N LEU A 178 3.95 -9.33 -8.88
CA LEU A 178 3.84 -10.27 -7.77
C LEU A 178 5.09 -11.15 -7.64
N ASP A 179 5.66 -11.61 -8.75
CA ASP A 179 6.91 -12.37 -8.77
C ASP A 179 8.10 -11.52 -8.30
N ARG A 180 8.15 -10.24 -8.68
CA ARG A 180 9.17 -9.31 -8.15
C ARG A 180 9.03 -9.13 -6.63
N LEU A 181 7.81 -8.96 -6.14
CA LEU A 181 7.53 -8.87 -4.70
C LEU A 181 7.91 -10.16 -3.97
N ALA A 182 7.54 -11.32 -4.52
CA ALA A 182 7.87 -12.62 -3.99
C ALA A 182 9.39 -12.81 -3.85
N ARG A 183 10.15 -12.47 -4.90
CA ARG A 183 11.63 -12.50 -4.87
C ARG A 183 12.22 -11.52 -3.87
N MET A 184 11.62 -10.35 -3.69
CA MET A 184 12.08 -9.38 -2.71
C MET A 184 11.84 -9.86 -1.27
N LEU A 185 10.68 -10.44 -0.98
CA LEU A 185 10.39 -11.05 0.32
C LEU A 185 11.38 -12.19 0.62
N ASP A 186 11.63 -13.05 -0.36
CA ASP A 186 12.59 -14.16 -0.22
C ASP A 186 14.02 -13.68 0.08
N ARG A 187 14.47 -12.64 -0.63
CA ARG A 187 15.78 -12.01 -0.39
C ARG A 187 15.87 -11.36 0.98
N LEU A 188 14.80 -10.72 1.46
CA LEU A 188 14.77 -10.10 2.78
C LEU A 188 14.73 -11.14 3.90
N ALA A 189 14.02 -12.25 3.69
CA ALA A 189 13.95 -13.35 4.66
C ALA A 189 15.28 -14.12 4.78
N THR A 190 16.07 -14.16 3.71
CA THR A 190 17.36 -14.87 3.65
C THR A 190 18.57 -13.96 3.86
N ALA A 191 18.36 -12.65 4.01
CA ALA A 191 19.45 -11.71 4.28
C ALA A 191 20.09 -12.02 5.65
N PRO A 192 21.42 -12.14 5.73
CA PRO A 192 22.09 -12.30 7.01
C PRO A 192 21.79 -11.08 7.90
N ALA A 193 21.47 -11.31 9.17
CA ALA A 193 21.34 -10.24 10.14
C ALA A 193 22.64 -9.42 10.12
N VAL A 194 22.52 -8.11 9.89
CA VAL A 194 23.67 -7.20 9.93
C VAL A 194 24.24 -7.27 11.36
N PRO A 195 25.55 -7.59 11.53
CA PRO A 195 26.17 -7.75 12.84
C PRO A 195 26.23 -6.45 13.65
#